data_AF-B3S945-F1
#
_entry.id   AF-B3S945-F1
#
_cell.length_a   1.000
_cell.length_b   1.000
_cell.length_c   1.000
_cell.angle_alpha   90.00
_cell.angle_beta   90.00
_cell.angle_gamma   90.00
#
_symmetry.space_group_name_H-M   'P 1'
#
loop_
_entity.id
_entity.type
_entity.pdbx_description
1 polymer ?
#
loop_
_entity_poly.entity_id
_entity_poly.type
_entity_poly.pdbx_seq_one_letter_code
_entity_poly.pdbx_strand_id
1 'polypeptide(L)'
;MATKPFKVHCRDDDITTTEIAHNQSHNYIKVPSDTSLVGPGKFEVNYTYGYGATFDQLGTLAEQSQNCSQFIGYECQRSVLLNWPKMPYVWWTSRSGTSVFSWGGAPANSSMCDCGLTDTCHGGTGTRCNCDSNSHASLKDEGVIHDRNLLPVKKIHIGYERFTSLTLSFYKLGPFRCGGQGRWNTINDVVNLGNQTHIALSDWKDKLDLDISLKFKTVLPEAILMYNDGALSNFFTLSYTPHKILLRYNLNQGNNTVSILQTENYHEGFDDNEWHSVRFRLLYNSAELQVDNLKKVSAEYPIERPLSVFDSQGPIFLGKDPHG
;
A
#
# COMPACT_ATOMS: atom_id res chain seq x y z
N MET A 1 -2.26 -22.55 4.50
CA MET A 1 -2.72 -21.76 5.68
C MET A 1 -2.91 -20.33 5.23
N ALA A 2 -4.04 -19.70 5.52
CA ALA A 2 -4.28 -18.30 5.14
C ALA A 2 -3.39 -17.35 5.98
N THR A 3 -2.69 -16.43 5.31
CA THR A 3 -1.88 -15.39 5.94
C THR A 3 -2.78 -14.39 6.68
N LYS A 4 -2.48 -14.09 7.95
CA LYS A 4 -3.26 -13.14 8.75
C LYS A 4 -3.07 -11.70 8.23
N PRO A 5 -4.13 -10.87 8.20
CA PRO A 5 -4.01 -9.47 7.81
C PRO A 5 -3.15 -8.68 8.82
N PHE A 6 -2.62 -7.54 8.39
CA PHE A 6 -1.82 -6.64 9.22
C PHE A 6 -2.37 -5.21 9.17
N LYS A 7 -2.08 -4.42 10.22
CA LYS A 7 -2.60 -3.07 10.35
C LYS A 7 -1.80 -2.10 9.49
N VAL A 8 -2.51 -1.25 8.76
CA VAL A 8 -1.95 -0.16 7.95
C VAL A 8 -2.64 1.15 8.28
N HIS A 9 -2.02 2.26 7.89
CA HIS A 9 -2.62 3.58 7.90
C HIS A 9 -2.75 4.09 6.47
N CYS A 10 -3.96 4.38 6.02
CA CYS A 10 -4.19 5.02 4.73
C CYS A 10 -4.04 6.53 4.89
N ARG A 11 -3.14 7.14 4.12
CA ARG A 11 -3.09 8.60 3.97
C ARG A 11 -3.66 8.99 2.62
N ASP A 12 -4.60 9.93 2.65
CA ASP A 12 -5.26 10.48 1.49
C ASP A 12 -4.80 11.94 1.33
N ASP A 13 -3.62 12.08 0.73
CA ASP A 13 -3.11 13.35 0.23
C ASP A 13 -3.42 13.41 -1.30
N ASP A 14 -2.53 13.91 -2.15
CA ASP A 14 -2.72 13.92 -3.62
C ASP A 14 -2.77 12.51 -4.25
N ILE A 15 -2.15 11.53 -3.58
CA ILE A 15 -2.13 10.11 -3.99
C ILE A 15 -2.36 9.25 -2.75
N THR A 16 -3.42 8.43 -2.77
CA THR A 16 -3.70 7.48 -1.68
C THR A 16 -2.49 6.57 -1.44
N THR A 17 -1.95 6.65 -0.23
CA THR A 17 -0.73 5.95 0.16
C THR A 17 -1.00 5.08 1.38
N THR A 18 -0.65 3.81 1.28
CA THR A 18 -0.61 2.88 2.41
C THR A 18 0.68 3.08 3.18
N GLU A 19 0.59 3.48 4.44
CA GLU A 19 1.70 3.63 5.36
C GLU A 19 1.72 2.49 6.39
N ILE A 20 2.90 1.89 6.55
CA ILE A 20 3.16 0.87 7.56
C ILE A 20 4.29 1.33 8.48
N ALA A 21 3.93 1.59 9.74
CA ALA A 21 4.88 1.91 10.79
C ALA A 21 5.70 0.67 11.21
N HIS A 22 6.90 0.91 11.73
CA HIS A 22 7.75 -0.11 12.34
C HIS A 22 7.81 0.05 13.87
N ASN A 23 8.40 -0.94 14.54
CA ASN A 23 8.54 -1.04 16.00
C ASN A 23 9.56 -0.08 16.64
N GLN A 24 10.06 0.93 15.93
CA GLN A 24 11.10 1.86 16.42
C GLN A 24 10.60 3.30 16.27
N SER A 25 11.24 4.23 16.97
CA SER A 25 10.94 5.66 16.83
C SER A 25 11.20 6.14 15.39
N HIS A 26 10.32 7.02 14.89
CA HIS A 26 10.51 7.71 13.60
C HIS A 26 11.33 9.01 13.72
N ASN A 27 11.89 9.29 14.91
CA ASN A 27 12.86 10.37 15.16
C ASN A 27 14.29 9.82 15.11
N TYR A 28 15.29 10.70 15.09
CA TYR A 28 16.69 10.29 15.20
C TYR A 28 16.95 9.63 16.57
N ILE A 29 17.51 8.42 16.54
CA ILE A 29 17.85 7.63 17.73
C ILE A 29 19.36 7.63 17.89
N LYS A 30 19.84 7.98 19.07
CA LYS A 30 21.26 7.95 19.40
C LYS A 30 21.76 6.50 19.42
N VAL A 31 22.87 6.23 18.73
CA VAL A 31 23.56 4.95 18.82
C VAL A 31 24.27 4.85 20.17
N PRO A 32 24.27 3.68 20.85
CA PRO A 32 24.94 3.53 22.14
C PRO A 32 26.43 3.93 22.08
N SER A 33 26.87 4.68 23.08
CA SER A 33 28.26 5.12 23.22
C SER A 33 29.11 4.00 23.86
N ASP A 34 29.53 3.03 23.06
CA ASP A 34 30.22 1.82 23.53
C ASP A 34 31.40 1.43 22.61
N THR A 35 32.57 1.16 23.22
CA THR A 35 33.78 0.71 22.52
C THR A 35 33.63 -0.68 21.90
N SER A 36 32.68 -1.49 22.37
CA SER A 36 32.35 -2.80 21.77
C SER A 36 31.80 -2.66 20.34
N LEU A 37 31.34 -1.47 19.95
CA LEU A 37 30.80 -1.17 18.63
C LEU A 37 31.87 -0.81 17.59
N VAL A 38 33.15 -0.89 17.95
CA VAL A 38 34.26 -0.73 17.00
C VAL A 38 34.32 -1.94 16.06
N GLY A 39 34.27 -1.67 14.77
CA GLY A 39 34.19 -2.64 13.69
C GLY A 39 32.91 -2.46 12.84
N PRO A 40 32.87 -3.02 11.61
CA PRO A 40 31.72 -2.89 10.73
C PRO A 40 30.44 -3.50 11.31
N GLY A 41 29.33 -2.74 11.32
CA GLY A 41 27.98 -3.24 11.62
C GLY A 41 27.80 -3.93 12.97
N LYS A 42 28.59 -3.57 13.99
CA LYS A 42 28.55 -4.20 15.33
C LYS A 42 27.23 -4.00 16.07
N PHE A 43 26.48 -2.95 15.73
CA PHE A 43 25.16 -2.66 16.26
C PHE A 43 24.10 -2.92 15.18
N GLU A 44 23.18 -3.86 15.44
CA GLU A 44 22.09 -4.18 14.53
C GLU A 44 20.75 -3.65 15.07
N VAL A 45 19.99 -3.01 14.19
CA VAL A 45 18.61 -2.59 14.48
C VAL A 45 17.68 -3.39 13.57
N ASN A 46 16.84 -4.22 14.18
CA ASN A 46 15.86 -5.05 13.48
C ASN A 46 14.50 -4.35 13.44
N TYR A 47 13.92 -4.28 12.23
CA TYR A 47 12.62 -3.65 12.03
C TYR A 47 11.54 -4.71 11.80
N THR A 48 10.44 -4.58 12.55
CA THR A 48 9.19 -5.31 12.33
C THR A 48 8.09 -4.31 12.03
N TYR A 49 7.22 -4.62 11.09
CA TYR A 49 6.22 -3.70 10.55
C TYR A 49 4.79 -4.13 10.90
N GLY A 50 3.88 -3.15 10.94
CA GLY A 50 2.43 -3.39 10.94
C GLY A 50 1.90 -4.26 12.09
N TYR A 51 2.64 -4.33 13.20
CA TYR A 51 2.37 -5.20 14.36
C TYR A 51 2.28 -6.70 14.04
N GLY A 52 3.13 -7.18 13.13
CA GLY A 52 3.24 -8.61 12.80
C GLY A 52 3.18 -8.94 11.31
N ALA A 53 3.31 -7.94 10.43
CA ALA A 53 3.41 -8.16 8.99
C ALA A 53 4.70 -8.92 8.66
N THR A 54 4.59 -9.93 7.81
CA THR A 54 5.76 -10.64 7.26
C THR A 54 6.38 -9.85 6.11
N PHE A 55 7.68 -10.03 5.86
CA PHE A 55 8.35 -9.38 4.72
C PHE A 55 7.79 -9.83 3.37
N ASP A 56 7.22 -11.04 3.28
CA ASP A 56 6.53 -11.52 2.08
C ASP A 56 5.25 -10.72 1.82
N GLN A 57 4.43 -10.48 2.84
CA GLN A 57 3.22 -9.65 2.73
C GLN A 57 3.55 -8.20 2.33
N LEU A 58 4.58 -7.62 2.93
CA LEU A 58 5.06 -6.28 2.57
C LEU A 58 5.64 -6.26 1.14
N GLY A 59 6.25 -7.37 0.73
CA GLY A 59 6.75 -7.58 -0.63
C GLY A 59 5.63 -7.58 -1.66
N THR A 60 4.55 -8.32 -1.40
CA THR A 60 3.33 -8.33 -2.22
C THR A 60 2.72 -6.94 -2.33
N LEU A 61 2.62 -6.19 -1.22
CA LEU A 61 2.13 -4.81 -1.26
C LEU A 61 2.97 -3.94 -2.20
N ALA A 62 4.31 -4.03 -2.10
CA ALA A 62 5.21 -3.28 -2.97
C ALA A 62 5.09 -3.66 -4.45
N GLU A 63 4.88 -4.94 -4.75
CA GLU A 63 4.70 -5.44 -6.11
C GLU A 63 3.41 -4.94 -6.77
N GLN A 64 2.34 -4.83 -5.97
CA GLN A 64 1.02 -4.33 -6.41
C GLN A 64 0.96 -2.80 -6.52
N SER A 65 1.89 -2.09 -5.87
CA SER A 65 1.95 -0.64 -5.86
C SER A 65 2.80 -0.09 -7.02
N GLN A 66 2.43 1.07 -7.56
CA GLN A 66 3.23 1.74 -8.59
C GLN A 66 4.57 2.20 -8.04
N ASN A 67 4.53 2.80 -6.86
CA ASN A 67 5.68 3.38 -6.22
C ASN A 67 5.67 3.07 -4.73
N CYS A 68 6.87 2.88 -4.19
CA CYS A 68 7.10 2.74 -2.77
C CYS A 68 8.23 3.66 -2.36
N SER A 69 8.22 4.06 -1.11
CA SER A 69 9.22 4.94 -0.54
C SER A 69 9.47 4.60 0.91
N GLN A 70 10.71 4.83 1.34
CA GLN A 70 11.08 4.80 2.73
C GLN A 70 12.23 5.77 2.99
N PHE A 71 12.05 6.64 3.98
CA PHE A 71 13.08 7.57 4.38
C PHE A 71 14.17 6.86 5.20
N ILE A 72 15.44 7.20 4.98
CA ILE A 72 16.57 6.73 5.79
C ILE A 72 17.54 7.88 6.07
N GLY A 73 18.11 7.94 7.26
CA GLY A 73 19.03 9.00 7.65
C GLY A 73 20.07 8.57 8.67
N TYR A 74 21.26 9.17 8.58
CA TYR A 74 22.38 8.98 9.49
C TYR A 74 23.02 10.34 9.79
N GLU A 75 23.10 10.68 11.06
CA GLU A 75 23.83 11.85 11.57
C GLU A 75 25.09 11.38 12.27
N CYS A 76 26.19 12.10 12.11
CA CYS A 76 27.51 11.69 12.53
C CYS A 76 28.35 12.86 13.01
N GLN A 77 29.18 12.56 14.00
CA GLN A 77 30.31 13.36 14.43
C GLN A 77 31.43 12.37 14.77
N ARG A 78 32.57 12.48 14.08
CA ARG A 78 33.69 11.54 14.21
C ARG A 78 33.26 10.07 13.99
N SER A 79 32.39 9.85 13.01
CA SER A 79 31.95 8.53 12.56
C SER A 79 31.79 8.52 11.05
N VAL A 80 32.32 7.47 10.42
CA VAL A 80 32.16 7.20 8.98
C VAL A 80 30.89 6.40 8.69
N LEU A 81 30.42 6.43 7.44
CA LEU A 81 29.21 5.73 6.98
C LEU A 81 29.58 4.58 6.02
N LEU A 82 29.76 4.89 4.73
CA LEU A 82 30.07 3.90 3.68
C LEU A 82 31.58 3.68 3.52
N ASN A 83 32.40 4.66 3.95
CA ASN A 83 33.86 4.54 4.04
C ASN A 83 34.53 4.09 2.72
N TRP A 84 34.00 4.51 1.57
CA TRP A 84 34.55 4.16 0.26
C TRP A 84 36.00 4.67 0.11
N PRO A 85 36.94 3.90 -0.50
CA PRO A 85 36.79 2.57 -1.13
C PRO A 85 37.03 1.40 -0.17
N LYS A 86 37.08 1.65 1.14
CA LYS A 86 37.24 0.60 2.15
C LYS A 86 35.90 -0.04 2.49
N MET A 87 35.93 -1.01 3.42
CA MET A 87 34.72 -1.65 3.94
C MET A 87 33.80 -0.63 4.65
N PRO A 88 32.49 -0.67 4.38
CA PRO A 88 31.51 0.20 5.02
C PRO A 88 31.34 -0.18 6.49
N TYR A 89 31.05 0.83 7.32
CA TYR A 89 30.73 0.63 8.73
C TYR A 89 29.24 0.65 9.00
N VAL A 90 28.49 1.33 8.14
CA VAL A 90 27.04 1.48 8.22
C VAL A 90 26.42 1.06 6.89
N TRP A 91 25.41 0.21 6.94
CA TRP A 91 24.63 -0.21 5.77
C TRP A 91 23.24 -0.67 6.20
N TRP A 92 22.37 -0.94 5.23
CA TRP A 92 21.05 -1.49 5.50
C TRP A 92 20.83 -2.81 4.75
N THR A 93 19.87 -3.60 5.21
CA THR A 93 19.51 -4.88 4.59
C THR A 93 18.11 -4.76 3.99
N SER A 94 17.97 -5.22 2.74
CA SER A 94 16.70 -5.26 2.00
C SER A 94 15.67 -6.21 2.63
N ARG A 95 14.42 -6.14 2.17
CA ARG A 95 13.36 -7.09 2.54
C ARG A 95 13.76 -8.55 2.33
N SER A 96 14.56 -8.83 1.30
CA SER A 96 15.05 -10.16 0.93
C SER A 96 16.26 -10.63 1.74
N GLY A 97 16.83 -9.79 2.61
CA GLY A 97 18.00 -10.13 3.40
C GLY A 97 19.34 -9.77 2.74
N THR A 98 19.34 -9.06 1.61
CA THR A 98 20.57 -8.64 0.93
C THR A 98 21.10 -7.34 1.52
N SER A 99 22.40 -7.26 1.83
CA SER A 99 23.04 -6.01 2.23
C SER A 99 23.09 -5.01 1.06
N VAL A 100 22.77 -3.76 1.34
CA VAL A 100 22.78 -2.67 0.35
C VAL A 100 23.75 -1.58 0.79
N PHE A 101 24.70 -1.27 -0.10
CA PHE A 101 25.78 -0.31 0.16
C PHE A 101 25.53 1.00 -0.58
N SER A 102 24.46 1.68 -0.19
CA SER A 102 24.16 3.06 -0.56
C SER A 102 23.28 3.67 0.52
N TRP A 103 23.19 4.99 0.55
CA TRP A 103 22.34 5.70 1.52
C TRP A 103 21.29 6.56 0.83
N GLY A 104 20.45 7.23 1.63
CA GLY A 104 19.30 8.00 1.15
C GLY A 104 19.61 8.90 -0.05
N GLY A 105 18.70 8.93 -1.02
CA GLY A 105 18.83 9.69 -2.28
C GLY A 105 19.70 9.02 -3.35
N ALA A 106 20.58 8.08 -3.00
CA ALA A 106 21.46 7.42 -3.96
C ALA A 106 20.89 6.09 -4.51
N PRO A 107 21.20 5.72 -5.78
CA PRO A 107 20.88 4.40 -6.32
C PRO A 107 21.45 3.27 -5.47
N ALA A 108 20.73 2.16 -5.40
CA ALA A 108 21.13 0.98 -4.66
C ALA A 108 22.55 0.50 -5.05
N ASN A 109 23.40 0.22 -4.05
CA ASN A 109 24.77 -0.28 -4.22
C ASN A 109 25.72 0.64 -5.00
N SER A 110 25.37 1.92 -5.18
CA SER A 110 26.26 2.91 -5.78
C SER A 110 27.51 3.21 -4.94
N SER A 111 27.54 2.78 -3.66
CA SER A 111 28.55 3.17 -2.67
C SER A 111 28.59 4.68 -2.43
N MET A 112 27.46 5.35 -2.60
CA MET A 112 27.32 6.81 -2.44
C MET A 112 26.08 7.17 -1.62
N CYS A 113 26.09 8.42 -1.16
CA CYS A 113 24.93 9.17 -0.67
C CYS A 113 24.51 10.22 -1.70
N ASP A 114 23.39 10.91 -1.47
CA ASP A 114 22.88 11.97 -2.36
C ASP A 114 23.94 13.03 -2.73
N CYS A 115 24.68 13.54 -1.74
CA CYS A 115 25.76 14.52 -1.99
C CYS A 115 26.90 13.96 -2.85
N GLY A 116 27.12 12.64 -2.84
CA GLY A 116 28.17 11.97 -3.60
C GLY A 116 27.85 11.86 -5.09
N LEU A 117 26.56 11.92 -5.44
CA LEU A 117 26.10 11.99 -6.83
C LEU A 117 26.35 13.37 -7.45
N THR A 118 26.32 14.41 -6.62
CA THR A 118 26.44 15.81 -7.02
C THR A 118 27.83 16.40 -6.75
N ASP A 119 28.74 15.61 -6.18
CA ASP A 119 30.08 16.04 -5.72
C ASP A 119 30.03 17.24 -4.75
N THR A 120 28.99 17.28 -3.90
CA THR A 120 28.75 18.37 -2.93
C THR A 120 29.03 17.99 -1.48
N CYS A 121 29.57 16.80 -1.23
CA CYS A 121 29.82 16.34 0.14
C CYS A 121 30.88 17.18 0.86
N HIS A 122 30.74 17.33 2.18
CA HIS A 122 31.59 18.17 3.03
C HIS A 122 33.11 17.86 2.94
N GLY A 123 33.51 16.62 2.63
CA GLY A 123 34.92 16.25 2.49
C GLY A 123 35.61 16.74 1.20
N GLY A 124 34.88 17.42 0.33
CA GLY A 124 35.36 17.87 -0.98
C GLY A 124 35.27 16.79 -2.05
N THR A 125 35.79 17.10 -3.23
CA THR A 125 35.67 16.26 -4.44
C THR A 125 36.10 14.82 -4.20
N GLY A 126 35.25 13.88 -4.62
CA GLY A 126 35.48 12.44 -4.48
C GLY A 126 35.02 11.84 -3.15
N THR A 127 34.58 12.67 -2.20
CA THR A 127 33.91 12.19 -0.98
C THR A 127 32.51 11.67 -1.32
N ARG A 128 32.18 10.45 -0.89
CA ARG A 128 30.94 9.76 -1.30
C ARG A 128 29.73 10.06 -0.41
N CYS A 129 29.97 10.48 0.83
CA CYS A 129 28.96 10.82 1.84
C CYS A 129 29.53 11.88 2.78
N ASN A 130 28.69 12.77 3.33
CA ASN A 130 29.15 13.79 4.27
C ASN A 130 29.87 13.17 5.47
N CYS A 131 29.32 12.08 6.02
CA CYS A 131 29.88 11.38 7.16
C CYS A 131 31.23 10.70 6.89
N ASP A 132 31.55 10.38 5.63
CA ASP A 132 32.83 9.77 5.28
C ASP A 132 34.01 10.76 5.39
N SER A 133 33.75 12.06 5.55
CA SER A 133 34.77 13.05 5.91
C SER A 133 35.34 12.88 7.33
N ASN A 134 34.67 12.08 8.19
CA ASN A 134 35.05 11.85 9.59
C ASN A 134 35.29 13.16 10.39
N SER A 135 34.52 14.19 10.07
CA SER A 135 34.65 15.55 10.61
C SER A 135 34.30 15.62 12.11
N HIS A 136 34.81 16.67 12.76
CA HIS A 136 34.38 17.07 14.10
C HIS A 136 33.05 17.83 14.10
N ALA A 137 32.63 18.35 12.95
CA ALA A 137 31.31 18.96 12.79
C ALA A 137 30.23 17.87 12.84
N SER A 138 29.03 18.24 13.31
CA SER A 138 27.86 17.38 13.11
C SER A 138 27.46 17.44 11.65
N LEU A 139 27.53 16.29 10.98
CA LEU A 139 27.20 16.11 9.58
C LEU A 139 26.13 15.05 9.43
N LYS A 140 25.54 14.99 8.24
CA LYS A 140 24.37 14.15 8.03
C LYS A 140 24.22 13.73 6.57
N ASP A 141 23.78 12.50 6.39
CA ASP A 141 23.38 11.94 5.10
C ASP A 141 21.97 11.36 5.26
N GLU A 142 21.01 11.86 4.47
CA GLU A 142 19.63 11.41 4.52
C GLU A 142 18.97 11.45 3.14
N GLY A 143 17.85 10.75 3.00
CA GLY A 143 17.05 10.80 1.79
C GLY A 143 16.03 9.68 1.73
N VAL A 144 15.35 9.59 0.60
CA VAL A 144 14.30 8.60 0.37
C VAL A 144 14.82 7.49 -0.54
N ILE A 145 14.58 6.25 -0.14
CA ILE A 145 14.78 5.07 -0.98
C ILE A 145 13.49 4.87 -1.77
N HIS A 146 13.60 4.68 -3.09
CA HIS A 146 12.45 4.46 -3.98
C HIS A 146 12.43 3.07 -4.63
N ASP A 147 13.47 2.26 -4.44
CA ASP A 147 13.55 0.93 -5.04
C ASP A 147 12.60 -0.05 -4.33
N ARG A 148 11.40 -0.22 -4.89
CA ARG A 148 10.35 -1.10 -4.37
C ARG A 148 10.77 -2.57 -4.31
N ASN A 149 11.78 -3.01 -5.08
CA ASN A 149 12.23 -4.40 -5.06
C ASN A 149 13.07 -4.70 -3.81
N LEU A 150 13.69 -3.66 -3.24
CA LEU A 150 14.53 -3.77 -2.05
C LEU A 150 13.77 -3.41 -0.77
N LEU A 151 12.78 -2.53 -0.86
CA LEU A 151 11.97 -2.08 0.28
C LEU A 151 10.91 -3.10 0.73
N PRO A 152 10.53 -3.10 2.03
CA PRO A 152 11.04 -2.22 3.10
C PRO A 152 12.41 -2.62 3.66
N VAL A 153 13.08 -1.69 4.34
CA VAL A 153 14.34 -1.93 5.06
C VAL A 153 14.10 -2.92 6.19
N LYS A 154 14.86 -4.02 6.21
CA LYS A 154 14.73 -5.08 7.22
C LYS A 154 15.61 -4.82 8.44
N LYS A 155 16.83 -4.35 8.21
CA LYS A 155 17.80 -4.03 9.25
C LYS A 155 18.64 -2.81 8.88
N ILE A 156 19.09 -2.08 9.89
CA ILE A 156 20.23 -1.15 9.78
C ILE A 156 21.37 -1.72 10.62
N HIS A 157 22.57 -1.71 10.04
CA HIS A 157 23.82 -2.11 10.67
C HIS A 157 24.66 -0.87 10.88
N ILE A 158 25.19 -0.67 12.08
CA ILE A 158 25.99 0.49 12.44
C ILE A 158 27.25 0.02 13.17
N GLY A 159 28.37 0.63 12.86
CA GLY A 159 29.64 0.35 13.51
C GLY A 159 30.57 1.55 13.44
N TYR A 160 31.68 1.47 14.16
CA TYR A 160 32.65 2.55 14.22
C TYR A 160 34.02 2.10 13.73
N GLU A 161 34.70 2.94 12.93
CA GLU A 161 36.13 2.73 12.63
C GLU A 161 36.96 2.86 13.91
N ARG A 162 36.63 3.87 14.72
CA ARG A 162 37.21 4.13 16.04
C ARG A 162 36.14 4.77 16.91
N PHE A 163 36.20 4.51 18.21
CA PHE A 163 35.30 5.13 19.17
C PHE A 163 36.08 6.01 20.15
N THR A 164 35.64 7.26 20.29
CA THR A 164 36.21 8.26 21.21
C THR A 164 35.08 9.00 21.94
N SER A 165 35.41 9.82 22.95
CA SER A 165 34.42 10.68 23.61
C SER A 165 33.74 11.71 22.68
N LEU A 166 34.31 11.95 21.49
CA LEU A 166 33.76 12.82 20.46
C LEU A 166 32.91 12.08 19.43
N THR A 167 32.88 10.75 19.46
CA THR A 167 32.13 9.93 18.52
C THR A 167 30.65 9.97 18.88
N LEU A 168 29.84 10.58 18.02
CA LEU A 168 28.39 10.62 18.15
C LEU A 168 27.77 10.21 16.82
N SER A 169 26.71 9.41 16.90
CA SER A 169 25.93 9.07 15.72
C SER A 169 24.47 8.84 16.08
N PHE A 170 23.60 9.20 15.14
CA PHE A 170 22.17 8.99 15.24
C PHE A 170 21.67 8.38 13.93
N TYR A 171 20.67 7.51 14.03
CA TYR A 171 20.04 6.92 12.86
C TYR A 171 18.54 7.17 12.88
N LYS A 172 17.94 7.20 11.70
CA LYS A 172 16.50 7.33 11.52
C LYS A 172 16.04 6.46 10.36
N LEU A 173 14.97 5.72 10.59
CA LEU A 173 14.21 5.08 9.53
C LEU A 173 12.79 5.64 9.56
N GLY A 174 12.26 5.94 8.38
CA GLY A 174 10.87 6.32 8.22
C GLY A 174 9.97 5.09 8.06
N PRO A 175 8.65 5.31 8.17
CA PRO A 175 7.67 4.28 7.87
C PRO A 175 7.75 3.87 6.39
N PHE A 176 7.37 2.63 6.11
CA PHE A 176 7.29 2.10 4.76
C PHE A 176 6.00 2.57 4.09
N ARG A 177 6.10 3.16 2.90
CA ARG A 177 4.97 3.77 2.21
C ARG A 177 4.88 3.23 0.80
N CYS A 178 3.69 2.83 0.38
CA CYS A 178 3.43 2.43 -1.00
C CYS A 178 2.11 3.03 -1.48
N GLY A 179 2.06 3.45 -2.74
CA GLY A 179 0.90 4.11 -3.29
C GLY A 179 0.90 4.14 -4.81
N GLY A 180 0.14 5.10 -5.34
CA GLY A 180 -0.09 5.29 -6.76
C GLY A 180 -1.32 4.55 -7.26
N GLN A 181 -1.72 4.86 -8.50
CA GLN A 181 -2.69 4.06 -9.23
C GLN A 181 -2.02 2.73 -9.60
N GLY A 182 -1.84 1.81 -8.65
CA GLY A 182 -1.54 0.40 -8.90
C GLY A 182 -2.34 -0.16 -10.08
N ARG A 183 -2.12 -1.42 -10.42
CA ARG A 183 -3.00 -2.13 -11.38
C ARG A 183 -4.41 -2.35 -10.79
N TRP A 184 -5.01 -1.33 -10.17
CA TRP A 184 -6.34 -1.24 -9.54
C TRP A 184 -7.47 -1.31 -10.57
N ASN A 185 -7.39 -2.28 -11.48
CA ASN A 185 -8.52 -2.71 -12.28
C ASN A 185 -9.21 -3.93 -11.64
N THR A 186 -8.85 -4.32 -10.41
CA THR A 186 -9.48 -5.43 -9.69
C THR A 186 -9.25 -5.30 -8.18
N ILE A 187 -10.31 -5.01 -7.42
CA ILE A 187 -10.30 -5.23 -5.97
C ILE A 187 -10.40 -6.75 -5.78
N ASN A 188 -9.32 -7.38 -5.32
CA ASN A 188 -9.27 -8.82 -5.02
C ASN A 188 -9.41 -9.12 -3.52
N ASP A 189 -9.82 -8.14 -2.70
CA ASP A 189 -9.93 -8.35 -1.26
C ASP A 189 -11.15 -9.22 -0.90
N VAL A 190 -10.87 -10.22 -0.07
CA VAL A 190 -11.85 -11.12 0.52
C VAL A 190 -12.40 -10.45 1.77
N VAL A 191 -13.63 -9.94 1.70
CA VAL A 191 -14.36 -9.48 2.88
C VAL A 191 -15.35 -10.56 3.31
N ASN A 192 -15.05 -11.26 4.40
CA ASN A 192 -16.01 -12.19 5.02
C ASN A 192 -17.01 -11.39 5.86
N LEU A 193 -18.22 -11.24 5.32
CA LEU A 193 -19.31 -10.55 5.99
C LEU A 193 -20.27 -11.62 6.55
N GLY A 194 -20.39 -11.65 7.88
CA GLY A 194 -21.44 -12.44 8.54
C GLY A 194 -22.82 -11.83 8.29
N ASN A 195 -23.86 -12.54 8.71
CA ASN A 195 -25.28 -12.17 8.52
C ASN A 195 -25.72 -10.82 9.14
N GLN A 196 -24.84 -10.11 9.86
CA GLN A 196 -25.11 -8.81 10.50
C GLN A 196 -23.97 -7.79 10.34
N THR A 197 -22.96 -8.07 9.52
CA THR A 197 -21.81 -7.16 9.38
C THR A 197 -21.84 -6.41 8.06
N HIS A 198 -21.45 -5.14 8.11
CA HIS A 198 -21.17 -4.33 6.94
C HIS A 198 -19.83 -3.60 7.08
N ILE A 199 -19.23 -3.23 5.95
CA ILE A 199 -18.15 -2.24 5.89
C ILE A 199 -18.71 -0.99 5.25
N ALA A 200 -18.57 0.15 5.93
CA ALA A 200 -18.83 1.46 5.35
C ALA A 200 -17.55 2.02 4.72
N LEU A 201 -17.56 2.19 3.41
CA LEU A 201 -16.54 2.89 2.64
C LEU A 201 -16.89 4.39 2.58
N SER A 202 -15.88 5.25 2.52
CA SER A 202 -16.07 6.71 2.41
C SER A 202 -16.94 7.10 1.21
N ASP A 203 -17.50 8.31 1.26
CA ASP A 203 -18.29 8.90 0.19
C ASP A 203 -17.48 9.12 -1.10
N TRP A 204 -18.04 8.71 -2.23
CA TRP A 204 -17.51 8.93 -3.57
C TRP A 204 -18.28 10.08 -4.21
N LYS A 205 -17.84 11.30 -3.91
CA LYS A 205 -18.34 12.53 -4.52
C LYS A 205 -17.74 12.74 -5.90
N ASP A 206 -18.53 13.30 -6.81
CA ASP A 206 -18.11 13.80 -8.13
C ASP A 206 -17.45 12.75 -9.05
N LYS A 207 -17.85 11.47 -8.98
CA LYS A 207 -17.36 10.44 -9.90
C LYS A 207 -18.23 10.36 -11.16
N LEU A 208 -17.62 10.58 -12.32
CA LEU A 208 -18.28 10.52 -13.64
C LEU A 208 -18.61 9.09 -14.06
N ASP A 209 -17.77 8.12 -13.69
CA ASP A 209 -17.94 6.71 -13.98
C ASP A 209 -17.66 5.88 -12.72
N LEU A 210 -18.46 4.84 -12.50
CA LEU A 210 -18.31 3.87 -11.42
C LEU A 210 -17.85 2.54 -12.00
N ASP A 211 -16.73 2.00 -11.53
CA ASP A 211 -16.22 0.70 -11.95
C ASP A 211 -15.81 -0.10 -10.72
N ILE A 212 -16.66 -1.03 -10.31
CA ILE A 212 -16.48 -1.80 -9.09
C ILE A 212 -16.37 -3.28 -9.45
N SER A 213 -15.36 -3.93 -8.88
CA SER A 213 -15.21 -5.37 -8.88
C SER A 213 -15.08 -5.87 -7.44
N LEU A 214 -15.65 -7.03 -7.13
CA LEU A 214 -15.44 -7.71 -5.87
C LEU A 214 -15.51 -9.22 -6.09
N LYS A 215 -14.94 -9.97 -5.15
CA LYS A 215 -15.10 -11.42 -5.08
C LYS A 215 -15.89 -11.79 -3.83
N PHE A 216 -16.78 -12.76 -3.94
CA PHE A 216 -17.56 -13.28 -2.82
C PHE A 216 -17.56 -14.80 -2.83
N LYS A 217 -17.77 -15.38 -1.64
CA LYS A 217 -17.91 -16.81 -1.37
C LYS A 217 -18.93 -16.97 -0.26
N THR A 218 -19.97 -17.76 -0.48
CA THR A 218 -21.13 -17.83 0.41
C THR A 218 -21.85 -19.18 0.30
N VAL A 219 -22.60 -19.52 1.34
CA VAL A 219 -23.56 -20.64 1.41
C VAL A 219 -24.96 -20.15 1.77
N LEU A 220 -25.14 -18.82 1.87
CA LEU A 220 -26.42 -18.22 2.18
C LEU A 220 -27.29 -18.24 0.91
N PRO A 221 -28.62 -18.42 1.04
CA PRO A 221 -29.51 -18.50 -0.12
C PRO A 221 -29.73 -17.15 -0.81
N GLU A 222 -29.42 -16.03 -0.14
CA GLU A 222 -29.49 -14.69 -0.71
C GLU A 222 -28.66 -13.71 0.11
N ALA A 223 -28.14 -12.65 -0.52
CA ALA A 223 -27.65 -11.48 0.20
C ALA A 223 -27.57 -10.22 -0.67
N ILE A 224 -27.45 -9.08 0.00
CA ILE A 224 -26.92 -7.84 -0.59
C ILE A 224 -25.40 -7.89 -0.43
N LEU A 225 -24.69 -7.81 -1.55
CA LEU A 225 -23.22 -7.78 -1.59
C LEU A 225 -22.72 -6.36 -1.35
N MET A 226 -23.40 -5.37 -1.94
CA MET A 226 -23.03 -3.97 -1.85
C MET A 226 -24.25 -3.08 -2.05
N TYR A 227 -24.36 -1.98 -1.31
CA TYR A 227 -25.40 -1.01 -1.56
C TYR A 227 -25.00 0.40 -1.11
N ASN A 228 -25.67 1.38 -1.70
CA ASN A 228 -25.60 2.78 -1.29
C ASN A 228 -26.99 3.38 -1.48
N ASP A 229 -27.53 3.98 -0.41
CA ASP A 229 -28.87 4.58 -0.41
C ASP A 229 -28.93 5.99 -1.00
N GLY A 230 -27.76 6.57 -1.31
CA GLY A 230 -27.56 7.90 -1.89
C GLY A 230 -28.42 9.02 -1.30
N ALA A 231 -28.60 10.10 -2.06
CA ALA A 231 -29.51 11.21 -1.74
C ALA A 231 -30.46 11.49 -2.91
N LEU A 232 -31.60 12.14 -2.60
CA LEU A 232 -32.57 12.59 -3.60
C LEU A 232 -33.01 11.49 -4.59
N SER A 233 -33.25 10.28 -4.07
CA SER A 233 -33.66 9.05 -4.78
C SER A 233 -32.58 8.29 -5.56
N ASN A 234 -31.33 8.74 -5.57
CA ASN A 234 -30.23 8.00 -6.19
C ASN A 234 -29.77 6.85 -5.30
N PHE A 235 -29.52 5.67 -5.89
CA PHE A 235 -29.02 4.52 -5.16
C PHE A 235 -28.36 3.53 -6.10
N PHE A 236 -27.61 2.59 -5.54
CA PHE A 236 -27.39 1.29 -6.19
C PHE A 236 -27.39 0.15 -5.18
N THR A 237 -27.73 -1.04 -5.64
CA THR A 237 -27.72 -2.26 -4.85
C THR A 237 -27.26 -3.41 -5.73
N LEU A 238 -26.23 -4.12 -5.31
CA LEU A 238 -25.79 -5.38 -5.89
C LEU A 238 -26.21 -6.52 -4.95
N SER A 239 -27.03 -7.43 -5.45
CA SER A 239 -27.58 -8.56 -4.70
C SER A 239 -27.41 -9.87 -5.47
N TYR A 240 -27.44 -10.99 -4.75
CA TYR A 240 -27.42 -12.30 -5.36
C TYR A 240 -28.49 -13.24 -4.77
N THR A 241 -28.90 -14.19 -5.59
CA THR A 241 -29.58 -15.45 -5.24
C THR A 241 -28.80 -16.59 -5.93
N PRO A 242 -29.11 -17.88 -5.69
CA PRO A 242 -28.29 -18.98 -6.21
C PRO A 242 -28.14 -18.96 -7.72
N HIS A 243 -29.12 -18.41 -8.45
CA HIS A 243 -29.15 -18.42 -9.92
C HIS A 243 -29.13 -17.03 -10.56
N LYS A 244 -28.95 -15.97 -9.77
CA LYS A 244 -29.06 -14.60 -10.28
C LYS A 244 -28.16 -13.66 -9.49
N ILE A 245 -27.43 -12.79 -10.20
CA ILE A 245 -26.99 -11.53 -9.58
C ILE A 245 -27.68 -10.36 -10.24
N LEU A 246 -28.08 -9.41 -9.40
CA LEU A 246 -28.94 -8.29 -9.76
C LEU A 246 -28.31 -7.00 -9.26
N LEU A 247 -28.02 -6.11 -10.19
CA LEU A 247 -27.71 -4.72 -9.95
C LEU A 247 -29.00 -3.90 -10.12
N ARG A 248 -29.41 -3.20 -9.08
CA ARG A 248 -30.47 -2.17 -9.10
C ARG A 248 -29.81 -0.82 -8.92
N TYR A 249 -30.30 0.21 -9.60
CA TYR A 249 -29.78 1.57 -9.41
C TYR A 249 -30.76 2.64 -9.88
N ASN A 250 -30.59 3.84 -9.36
CA ASN A 250 -31.18 5.07 -9.86
C ASN A 250 -30.11 6.16 -9.80
N LEU A 251 -29.84 6.81 -10.93
CA LEU A 251 -28.90 7.93 -11.07
C LEU A 251 -29.60 9.06 -11.83
N ASN A 252 -30.67 9.58 -11.25
CA ASN A 252 -31.57 10.60 -11.81
C ASN A 252 -32.25 10.20 -13.14
N GLN A 253 -32.41 8.90 -13.38
CA GLN A 253 -33.07 8.35 -14.57
C GLN A 253 -34.32 7.53 -14.25
N GLY A 254 -34.60 7.32 -12.97
CA GLY A 254 -35.57 6.33 -12.50
C GLY A 254 -34.90 4.99 -12.17
N ASN A 255 -35.72 4.06 -11.69
CA ASN A 255 -35.25 2.76 -11.22
C ASN A 255 -34.89 1.85 -12.40
N ASN A 256 -33.64 1.44 -12.47
CA ASN A 256 -33.09 0.57 -13.50
C ASN A 256 -32.51 -0.71 -12.90
N THR A 257 -32.39 -1.75 -13.72
CA THR A 257 -31.83 -3.04 -13.32
C THR A 257 -31.00 -3.69 -14.43
N VAL A 258 -29.89 -4.31 -14.05
CA VAL A 258 -29.11 -5.22 -14.90
C VAL A 258 -28.93 -6.53 -14.13
N SER A 259 -29.12 -7.67 -14.77
CA SER A 259 -28.93 -8.97 -14.11
C SER A 259 -28.32 -10.02 -15.01
N ILE A 260 -27.55 -10.92 -14.41
CA ILE A 260 -27.07 -12.15 -15.03
C ILE A 260 -27.80 -13.33 -14.37
N LEU A 261 -28.30 -14.24 -15.20
CA LEU A 261 -28.87 -15.52 -14.76
C LEU A 261 -27.86 -16.63 -15.04
N GLN A 262 -27.69 -17.53 -14.07
CA GLN A 262 -26.91 -18.73 -14.24
C GLN A 262 -27.83 -19.83 -14.77
N THR A 263 -27.71 -20.13 -16.07
CA THR A 263 -28.61 -21.06 -16.77
C THR A 263 -27.95 -22.36 -17.21
N GLU A 264 -26.61 -22.48 -17.14
CA GLU A 264 -25.91 -23.59 -17.80
C GLU A 264 -25.65 -24.84 -16.96
N ASN A 265 -25.84 -24.84 -15.63
CA ASN A 265 -25.87 -26.08 -14.84
C ASN A 265 -26.59 -25.81 -13.50
N TYR A 266 -27.73 -26.47 -13.26
CA TYR A 266 -28.59 -26.27 -12.07
C TYR A 266 -27.94 -26.69 -10.73
N HIS A 267 -26.68 -27.16 -10.75
CA HIS A 267 -25.97 -27.73 -9.60
C HIS A 267 -24.82 -26.86 -9.07
N GLU A 268 -24.50 -25.74 -9.73
CA GLU A 268 -23.43 -24.82 -9.33
C GLU A 268 -24.04 -23.42 -9.27
N GLY A 269 -24.72 -23.08 -8.17
CA GLY A 269 -25.24 -21.73 -7.95
C GLY A 269 -24.16 -20.80 -7.38
N PHE A 270 -24.46 -19.51 -7.27
CA PHE A 270 -23.56 -18.53 -6.65
C PHE A 270 -23.36 -18.72 -5.13
N ASP A 271 -24.06 -19.69 -4.52
CA ASP A 271 -24.01 -20.11 -3.12
C ASP A 271 -23.34 -21.48 -2.92
N ASP A 272 -22.55 -21.93 -3.90
CA ASP A 272 -21.86 -23.24 -3.92
C ASP A 272 -20.64 -23.33 -2.98
N ASN A 273 -20.38 -22.30 -2.17
CA ASN A 273 -19.17 -22.15 -1.38
C ASN A 273 -17.89 -22.19 -2.23
N GLU A 274 -17.90 -21.68 -3.45
CA GLU A 274 -16.72 -21.38 -4.25
C GLU A 274 -16.56 -19.86 -4.48
N TRP A 275 -15.45 -19.46 -5.08
CA TRP A 275 -15.15 -18.05 -5.34
C TRP A 275 -15.83 -17.57 -6.61
N HIS A 276 -16.70 -16.58 -6.48
CA HIS A 276 -17.28 -15.86 -7.60
C HIS A 276 -16.74 -14.43 -7.68
N SER A 277 -16.52 -13.94 -8.90
CA SER A 277 -16.07 -12.59 -9.21
C SER A 277 -17.18 -11.83 -9.91
N VAL A 278 -17.64 -10.73 -9.32
CA VAL A 278 -18.62 -9.83 -9.92
C VAL A 278 -17.99 -8.46 -10.19
N ARG A 279 -18.23 -7.93 -11.38
CA ARG A 279 -17.85 -6.58 -11.75
C ARG A 279 -19.05 -5.88 -12.35
N PHE A 280 -19.32 -4.65 -11.91
CA PHE A 280 -20.29 -3.79 -12.55
C PHE A 280 -19.70 -2.42 -12.85
N ARG A 281 -20.18 -1.81 -13.94
CA ARG A 281 -19.79 -0.48 -14.37
C ARG A 281 -21.03 0.35 -14.59
N LEU A 282 -21.09 1.53 -14.00
CA LEU A 282 -22.08 2.56 -14.34
C LEU A 282 -21.31 3.68 -15.04
N LEU A 283 -21.46 3.72 -16.36
CA LEU A 283 -20.77 4.65 -17.26
C LEU A 283 -21.77 5.70 -17.76
N TYR A 284 -21.28 6.82 -18.28
CA TYR A 284 -22.13 7.90 -18.82
C TYR A 284 -23.34 7.44 -19.68
N ASN A 285 -23.18 6.43 -20.53
CA ASN A 285 -24.21 5.95 -21.46
C ASN A 285 -24.59 4.47 -21.30
N SER A 286 -24.05 3.76 -20.30
CA SER A 286 -24.29 2.33 -20.18
C SER A 286 -24.09 1.81 -18.76
N ALA A 287 -24.82 0.75 -18.43
CA ALA A 287 -24.53 -0.07 -17.26
C ALA A 287 -24.09 -1.45 -17.72
N GLU A 288 -22.99 -1.94 -17.16
CA GLU A 288 -22.42 -3.25 -17.48
C GLU A 288 -22.38 -4.12 -16.23
N LEU A 289 -22.64 -5.41 -16.38
CA LEU A 289 -22.51 -6.42 -15.34
C LEU A 289 -21.82 -7.66 -15.91
N GLN A 290 -20.84 -8.18 -15.19
CA GLN A 290 -20.12 -9.40 -15.50
C GLN A 290 -19.97 -10.23 -14.23
N VAL A 291 -20.22 -11.54 -14.34
CA VAL A 291 -19.99 -12.50 -13.26
C VAL A 291 -19.15 -13.63 -13.82
N ASP A 292 -18.04 -13.95 -13.16
CA ASP A 292 -17.09 -14.99 -13.55
C ASP A 292 -16.72 -14.90 -15.05
N ASN A 293 -16.79 -16.04 -15.75
CA ASN A 293 -16.60 -16.14 -17.19
C ASN A 293 -17.93 -16.07 -17.97
N LEU A 294 -19.03 -15.73 -17.30
CA LEU A 294 -20.32 -15.58 -17.97
C LEU A 294 -20.29 -14.38 -18.92
N LYS A 295 -21.11 -14.44 -19.97
CA LYS A 295 -21.21 -13.38 -20.96
C LYS A 295 -21.63 -12.07 -20.28
N LYS A 296 -20.82 -11.02 -20.46
CA LYS A 296 -21.13 -9.66 -19.98
C LYS A 296 -22.50 -9.20 -20.51
N VAL A 297 -23.30 -8.62 -19.62
CA VAL A 297 -24.58 -8.00 -19.94
C VAL A 297 -24.42 -6.49 -19.86
N SER A 298 -24.91 -5.77 -20.87
CA SER A 298 -24.89 -4.31 -20.92
C SER A 298 -26.29 -3.77 -21.22
N ALA A 299 -26.65 -2.66 -20.58
CA ALA A 299 -27.83 -1.86 -20.87
C ALA A 299 -27.39 -0.47 -21.31
N GLU A 300 -27.79 -0.03 -22.51
CA GLU A 300 -27.45 1.28 -23.08
C GLU A 300 -28.53 2.32 -22.79
N TYR A 301 -28.13 3.58 -22.60
CA TYR A 301 -29.00 4.71 -22.28
C TYR A 301 -28.97 5.78 -23.37
N PRO A 302 -30.12 6.40 -23.70
CA PRO A 302 -30.18 7.50 -24.66
C PRO A 302 -29.32 8.68 -24.23
N ILE A 303 -28.62 9.31 -25.18
CA ILE A 303 -27.74 10.48 -24.96
C ILE A 303 -28.51 11.67 -24.34
N GLU A 304 -29.83 11.74 -24.54
CA GLU A 304 -30.72 12.78 -24.02
C GLU A 304 -31.04 12.63 -22.52
N ARG A 305 -30.71 11.48 -21.92
CA ARG A 305 -30.77 11.21 -20.46
C ARG A 305 -29.52 10.42 -20.04
N PRO A 306 -28.33 11.05 -20.01
CA PRO A 306 -27.11 10.35 -19.59
C PRO A 306 -27.14 10.02 -18.10
N LEU A 307 -26.33 9.06 -17.66
CA LEU A 307 -26.18 8.76 -16.23
C LEU A 307 -25.56 10.00 -15.58
N SER A 308 -26.24 10.59 -14.59
CA SER A 308 -25.70 11.74 -13.87
C SER A 308 -24.47 11.31 -13.09
N VAL A 309 -23.58 12.28 -12.80
CA VAL A 309 -22.47 12.14 -11.84
C VAL A 309 -22.93 11.33 -10.64
N PHE A 310 -22.21 10.25 -10.32
CA PHE A 310 -22.45 9.49 -9.12
C PHE A 310 -22.03 10.37 -7.94
N ASP A 311 -23.02 10.88 -7.21
CA ASP A 311 -22.83 11.62 -5.96
C ASP A 311 -23.41 10.79 -4.82
N SER A 312 -22.56 9.97 -4.19
CA SER A 312 -22.94 9.34 -2.93
C SER A 312 -22.85 10.38 -1.81
N GLN A 313 -23.98 10.96 -1.42
CA GLN A 313 -24.07 11.72 -0.18
C GLN A 313 -24.24 10.75 1.00
N GLY A 314 -23.22 9.92 1.24
CA GLY A 314 -23.22 8.88 2.27
C GLY A 314 -22.26 7.72 1.95
N PRO A 315 -21.92 6.89 2.95
CA PRO A 315 -21.01 5.77 2.76
C PRO A 315 -21.57 4.69 1.81
N ILE A 316 -20.67 3.99 1.13
CA ILE A 316 -21.02 2.77 0.40
C ILE A 316 -20.83 1.58 1.32
N PHE A 317 -21.84 0.73 1.42
CA PHE A 317 -21.82 -0.40 2.31
C PHE A 317 -21.55 -1.70 1.56
N LEU A 318 -20.62 -2.51 2.07
CA LEU A 318 -20.43 -3.90 1.66
C LEU A 318 -21.04 -4.81 2.73
N GLY A 319 -22.01 -5.64 2.36
CA GLY A 319 -22.71 -6.55 3.28
C GLY A 319 -24.14 -6.13 3.61
N LYS A 320 -24.62 -6.56 4.78
CA LYS A 320 -26.02 -6.36 5.18
C LYS A 320 -26.38 -4.87 5.33
N ASP A 321 -27.56 -4.51 4.88
CA ASP A 321 -28.22 -3.23 5.14
C ASP A 321 -28.44 -3.00 6.67
N PRO A 322 -27.83 -1.98 7.30
CA PRO A 322 -28.06 -1.55 8.67
C PRO A 322 -29.45 -0.95 8.89
N HIS A 323 -30.22 -0.67 7.83
CA HIS A 323 -31.57 -0.11 7.92
C HIS A 323 -32.70 -1.15 7.85
N GLY A 324 -32.39 -2.42 7.54
CA GLY A 324 -33.32 -3.56 7.72
C GLY A 324 -33.65 -4.32 6.46
#